data_AF-A0A447PRQ0-F1
#
_entry.id   AF-A0A447PRQ0-F1
#
_cell.length_a   1.000
_cell.length_b   1.000
_cell.length_c   1.000
_cell.angle_alpha   90.00
_cell.angle_beta   90.00
_cell.angle_gamma   90.00
#
_symmetry.space_group_name_H-M   'P 1'
#
loop_
_entity.id
_entity.type
_entity.pdbx_description
1 polymer ?
#
loop_
_entity_poly.entity_id
_entity_poly.type
_entity_poly.pdbx_seq_one_letter_code
_entity_poly.pdbx_strand_id
1 'polypeptide(L)'
;MLNAWHLPVAPFVKQHNDKLTITLWLSGENPPSRVTLRSEFDNEEISLAMRKQRRQPQPGVTAWRATLNIALGQPRRRYSFKLLWHDRQLWFTPQGFSRFPPARLEQFAVDVPDSGPQWVADQIFLSDLPGSFCPQPVS
;
A
#
# COMPACT_ATOMS: atom_id res chain seq x y z
N MET A 1 8.45 5.65 19.12
CA MET A 1 8.84 5.77 17.70
C MET A 1 7.66 5.38 16.80
N LEU A 2 7.47 6.04 15.65
CA LEU A 2 6.36 5.75 14.72
C LEU A 2 6.77 4.66 13.72
N ASN A 3 5.91 3.67 13.55
CA ASN A 3 6.05 2.59 12.58
C ASN A 3 4.96 2.70 11.50
N ALA A 4 5.29 2.33 10.27
CA ALA A 4 4.37 2.30 9.15
C ALA A 4 4.52 1.01 8.34
N TRP A 5 3.39 0.48 7.86
CA TRP A 5 3.35 -0.67 6.96
C TRP A 5 2.45 -0.38 5.77
N HIS A 6 3.01 -0.62 4.60
CA HIS A 6 2.31 -0.61 3.33
C HIS A 6 3.13 -1.37 2.30
N LEU A 7 2.47 -2.19 1.49
CA LEU A 7 3.01 -2.77 0.27
C LEU A 7 2.01 -2.49 -0.86
N PRO A 8 2.45 -2.35 -2.13
CA PRO A 8 1.55 -2.06 -3.25
C PRO A 8 0.75 -3.29 -3.71
N VAL A 9 0.31 -4.14 -2.77
CA VAL A 9 -0.40 -5.40 -2.98
C VAL A 9 -1.43 -5.62 -1.86
N ALA A 10 -2.24 -6.68 -1.97
CA ALA A 10 -3.15 -7.08 -0.90
C ALA A 10 -2.40 -7.33 0.43
N PRO A 11 -3.03 -7.05 1.60
CA PRO A 11 -4.35 -6.48 1.79
C PRO A 11 -4.39 -4.94 1.70
N PHE A 12 -3.24 -4.28 1.46
CA PHE A 12 -3.10 -2.83 1.52
C PHE A 12 -3.65 -2.12 0.28
N VAL A 13 -3.55 -2.76 -0.89
CA VAL A 13 -4.13 -2.30 -2.14
C VAL A 13 -5.20 -3.30 -2.57
N LYS A 14 -6.41 -2.80 -2.84
CA LYS A 14 -7.52 -3.60 -3.37
C LYS A 14 -8.15 -2.87 -4.55
N GLN A 15 -8.22 -3.53 -5.70
CA GLN A 15 -8.95 -3.03 -6.84
C GLN A 15 -10.41 -3.51 -6.79
N HIS A 16 -11.34 -2.60 -7.06
CA HIS A 16 -12.75 -2.92 -7.26
C HIS A 16 -13.33 -1.96 -8.30
N ASN A 17 -13.68 -2.50 -9.48
CA ASN A 17 -14.00 -1.73 -10.67
C ASN A 17 -12.89 -0.70 -10.96
N ASP A 18 -13.27 0.56 -11.23
CA ASP A 18 -12.37 1.66 -11.54
C ASP A 18 -11.82 2.37 -10.29
N LYS A 19 -11.68 1.65 -9.17
CA LYS A 19 -11.21 2.22 -7.91
C LYS A 19 -10.14 1.35 -7.27
N LEU A 20 -9.05 1.98 -6.84
CA LEU A 20 -8.06 1.40 -5.95
C LEU A 20 -8.30 1.90 -4.52
N THR A 21 -8.55 0.96 -3.62
CA THR A 21 -8.53 1.23 -2.18
C THR A 21 -7.11 1.03 -1.68
N ILE A 22 -6.48 2.11 -1.21
CA ILE A 22 -5.11 2.12 -0.71
C ILE A 22 -5.16 2.37 0.80
N THR A 23 -4.51 1.49 1.56
CA THR A 23 -4.50 1.50 3.03
C THR A 23 -3.07 1.59 3.56
N LEU A 24 -2.83 2.49 4.51
CA LEU A 24 -1.60 2.62 5.29
C LEU A 24 -1.87 2.17 6.72
N TRP A 25 -1.01 1.34 7.30
CA TRP A 25 -1.07 1.02 8.73
C TRP A 25 -0.01 1.80 9.49
N LEU A 26 -0.38 2.36 10.64
CA LEU A 26 0.49 3.11 11.52
C LEU A 26 0.38 2.60 12.96
N SER A 27 1.51 2.51 13.65
CA SER A 27 1.57 2.20 15.09
C SER A 27 2.66 3.02 15.76
N GLY A 28 2.54 3.23 17.07
CA GLY A 28 3.49 3.97 17.87
C GLY A 28 2.93 5.26 18.47
N GLU A 29 3.82 6.00 19.11
CA GLU A 29 3.49 7.22 19.86
C GLU A 29 3.39 8.44 18.95
N ASN A 30 2.62 9.44 19.39
CA ASN A 30 2.39 10.70 18.67
C ASN A 30 1.97 10.46 17.19
N PRO A 31 0.79 9.85 16.94
CA PRO A 31 0.31 9.61 15.59
C PRO A 31 0.06 10.93 14.83
N PRO A 32 0.15 10.93 13.49
CA PRO A 32 -0.14 12.13 12.70
C PRO A 32 -1.60 12.55 12.88
N SER A 33 -1.84 13.87 12.83
CA SER A 33 -3.18 14.46 12.83
C SER A 33 -3.89 14.22 11.49
N ARG A 34 -3.12 14.18 10.39
CA ARG A 34 -3.64 13.92 9.04
C ARG A 34 -2.68 13.04 8.24
N VAL A 35 -3.25 12.16 7.42
CA VAL A 35 -2.52 11.44 6.38
C VAL A 35 -3.15 11.76 5.03
N THR A 36 -2.32 12.07 4.05
CA THR A 36 -2.72 12.30 2.65
C THR A 36 -1.97 11.34 1.76
N LEU A 37 -2.67 10.77 0.78
CA LEU A 37 -2.10 10.00 -0.31
C LEU A 37 -1.79 10.97 -1.46
N ARG A 38 -0.51 11.21 -1.72
CA ARG A 38 -0.08 11.93 -2.92
C ARG A 38 0.00 10.94 -4.08
N SER A 39 -0.60 11.27 -5.21
CA SER A 39 -0.54 10.51 -6.46
C SER A 39 -0.43 11.45 -7.66
N GLU A 40 -0.45 10.90 -8.87
CA GLU A 40 -0.35 11.63 -10.14
C GLU A 40 -1.55 11.27 -11.04
N PHE A 41 -2.18 12.27 -11.64
CA PHE A 41 -3.16 12.11 -12.72
C PHE A 41 -2.77 13.05 -13.87
N ASP A 42 -2.57 12.50 -15.06
CA ASP A 42 -2.14 13.25 -16.24
C ASP A 42 -0.90 14.14 -16.01
N ASN A 43 0.08 13.63 -15.25
CA ASN A 43 1.29 14.33 -14.80
C ASN A 43 1.07 15.47 -13.79
N GLU A 44 -0.17 15.70 -13.34
CA GLU A 44 -0.46 16.62 -12.24
C GLU A 44 -0.49 15.89 -10.90
N GLU A 45 0.10 16.53 -9.88
CA GLU A 45 0.06 16.02 -8.51
C GLU A 45 -1.37 16.14 -7.96
N ILE A 46 -1.92 15.02 -7.49
CA ILE A 46 -3.18 14.98 -6.75
C ILE A 46 -2.94 14.55 -5.31
N SER A 47 -3.66 15.17 -4.38
CA SER A 47 -3.57 14.86 -2.94
C SER A 47 -4.93 14.42 -2.40
N LEU A 48 -5.01 13.15 -2.00
CA LEU A 48 -6.23 12.54 -1.48
C LEU A 48 -6.17 12.43 0.04
N ALA A 49 -7.14 13.01 0.75
CA ALA A 49 -7.22 12.87 2.21
C ALA A 49 -7.53 11.41 2.59
N MET A 50 -6.73 10.82 3.47
CA MET A 50 -6.99 9.48 3.99
C MET A 50 -7.87 9.54 5.23
N ARG A 51 -8.82 8.62 5.31
CA ARG A 51 -9.71 8.45 6.47
C ARG A 51 -9.15 7.42 7.43
N LYS A 52 -8.93 7.80 8.68
CA LYS A 52 -8.62 6.88 9.78
C LYS A 52 -9.80 5.93 9.98
N GLN A 53 -9.53 4.63 9.96
CA GLN A 53 -10.53 3.58 10.16
C GLN A 53 -10.82 3.40 11.65
N ARG A 54 -12.08 3.13 11.98
CA ARG A 54 -12.51 2.87 13.37
C ARG A 54 -12.02 1.51 13.87
N ARG A 55 -12.09 0.49 13.01
CA ARG A 55 -11.61 -0.86 13.33
C ARG A 55 -10.10 -0.91 13.16
N GLN A 56 -9.41 -1.32 14.22
CA GLN A 56 -7.98 -1.59 14.18
C GLN A 56 -7.74 -2.95 13.50
N PRO A 57 -6.80 -3.06 12.54
CA PRO A 57 -6.42 -4.35 11.95
C PRO A 57 -5.72 -5.26 12.97
N GLN A 58 -4.95 -4.68 13.90
CA GLN A 58 -4.33 -5.33 15.04
C GLN A 58 -4.33 -4.37 16.24
N PRO A 59 -4.27 -4.87 17.50
CA PRO A 59 -4.19 -4.01 18.67
C PRO A 59 -3.03 -3.00 18.56
N GLY A 60 -3.31 -1.72 18.75
CA GLY A 60 -2.30 -0.65 18.67
C GLY A 60 -1.92 -0.24 17.25
N VAL A 61 -2.60 -0.77 16.22
CA VAL A 61 -2.41 -0.39 14.82
C VAL A 61 -3.62 0.37 14.32
N THR A 62 -3.38 1.52 13.68
CA THR A 62 -4.42 2.33 13.04
C THR A 62 -4.30 2.21 11.54
N ALA A 63 -5.42 1.95 10.86
CA ALA A 63 -5.46 1.96 9.41
C ALA A 63 -5.96 3.30 8.88
N TRP A 64 -5.31 3.83 7.85
CA TRP A 64 -5.71 5.03 7.11
C TRP A 64 -5.99 4.63 5.68
N ARG A 65 -7.11 5.08 5.11
CA ARG A 65 -7.57 4.63 3.79
C ARG A 65 -7.95 5.78 2.87
N ALA A 66 -7.52 5.70 1.62
CA ALA A 66 -8.03 6.55 0.54
C ALA A 66 -8.47 5.68 -0.65
N THR A 67 -9.29 6.27 -1.51
CA THR A 67 -9.72 5.66 -2.77
C THR A 67 -9.21 6.50 -3.92
N LEU A 68 -8.44 5.88 -4.80
CA LEU A 68 -7.93 6.48 -6.02
C LEU A 68 -8.81 6.01 -7.19
N ASN A 69 -9.31 6.96 -7.99
CA ASN A 69 -10.00 6.65 -9.23
C ASN A 69 -8.98 6.25 -10.30
N ILE A 70 -9.22 5.13 -10.97
CA ILE A 70 -8.35 4.57 -12.00
C ILE A 70 -9.04 4.43 -13.36
N ALA A 71 -10.25 4.98 -13.52
CA ALA A 71 -11.00 4.97 -14.79
C ALA A 71 -10.22 5.64 -15.94
N LEU A 72 -9.39 6.64 -15.62
CA LEU A 72 -8.61 7.43 -16.57
C LEU A 72 -7.18 7.62 -16.07
N GLY A 73 -6.26 7.97 -16.97
CA GLY A 73 -4.86 8.27 -16.67
C GLY A 73 -3.91 7.09 -16.94
N GLN A 74 -2.69 7.17 -16.39
CA GLN A 74 -1.59 6.27 -16.74
C GLN A 74 -1.81 4.85 -16.17
N PRO A 75 -1.52 3.77 -16.92
CA PRO A 75 -1.66 2.40 -16.42
C PRO A 75 -0.91 2.16 -15.11
N ARG A 76 0.30 2.70 -14.98
CA ARG A 76 1.08 2.67 -13.74
C ARG A 76 0.71 3.84 -12.84
N ARG A 77 0.09 3.55 -11.70
CA ARG A 77 -0.26 4.55 -10.67
C ARG A 77 0.84 4.67 -9.65
N ARG A 78 1.44 5.85 -9.55
CA ARG A 78 2.45 6.15 -8.54
C ARG A 78 1.86 6.91 -7.37
N TYR A 79 2.31 6.60 -6.16
CA TYR A 79 1.84 7.28 -4.98
C TYR A 79 2.81 7.20 -3.79
N SER A 80 2.61 8.10 -2.84
CA SER A 80 3.35 8.16 -1.58
C SER A 80 2.44 8.69 -0.46
N PHE A 81 2.77 8.40 0.79
CA PHE A 81 2.00 8.90 1.92
C PHE A 81 2.69 10.12 2.52
N LYS A 82 1.93 11.20 2.71
CA LYS A 82 2.36 12.37 3.46
C LYS A 82 1.62 12.40 4.79
N LEU A 83 2.37 12.27 5.87
CA LEU A 83 1.93 12.30 7.25
C LEU A 83 2.17 13.71 7.80
N LEU A 84 1.18 14.26 8.47
CA LEU A 84 1.19 15.64 8.95
C LEU A 84 0.89 15.68 10.45
N TRP A 85 1.69 16.46 11.16
CA TRP A 85 1.48 16.92 12.53
C TRP A 85 1.29 18.44 12.50
N HIS A 86 1.12 19.04 13.68
CA HIS A 86 1.03 20.50 13.79
C HIS A 86 2.36 21.22 13.47
N ASP A 87 3.50 20.58 13.76
CA ASP A 87 4.84 21.15 13.69
C ASP A 87 5.75 20.50 12.63
N ARG A 88 5.35 19.35 12.09
CA ARG A 88 6.20 18.57 11.18
C ARG A 88 5.41 17.79 10.15
N GLN A 89 6.12 17.35 9.12
CA GLN A 89 5.63 16.40 8.13
C GLN A 89 6.65 15.29 7.91
N LEU A 90 6.16 14.11 7.52
CA LEU A 90 6.98 13.00 7.06
C LEU A 90 6.36 12.40 5.80
N TRP A 91 7.20 11.86 4.94
CA TRP A 91 6.83 11.08 3.79
C TRP A 91 7.12 9.62 4.08
N PHE A 92 6.22 8.74 3.67
CA PHE A 92 6.44 7.29 3.73
C PHE A 92 6.38 6.71 2.32
N THR A 93 7.41 5.91 2.03
CA THR A 93 7.75 5.35 0.71
C THR A 93 8.28 3.92 0.88
N PRO A 94 8.57 3.18 -0.20
CA PRO A 94 9.32 1.92 -0.12
C PRO A 94 10.68 2.05 0.59
N GLN A 95 11.32 3.23 0.55
CA GLN A 95 12.59 3.48 1.26
C GLN A 95 12.40 3.81 2.75
N GLY A 96 11.14 3.84 3.24
CA GLY A 96 10.81 4.22 4.60
C GLY A 96 10.45 5.69 4.75
N PHE A 97 10.73 6.23 5.93
CA PHE A 97 10.37 7.61 6.29
C PHE A 97 11.41 8.62 5.80
N SER A 98 10.93 9.74 5.24
CA SER A 98 11.75 10.89 4.85
C SER A 98 11.12 12.20 5.29
N ARG A 99 11.93 13.23 5.54
CA ARG A 99 11.45 14.60 5.78
C ARG A 99 11.16 15.34 4.46
N PHE A 100 11.73 14.87 3.36
CA PHE A 100 11.65 15.51 2.06
C PHE A 100 10.65 14.81 1.15
N PRO A 101 9.98 15.53 0.24
CA PRO A 101 9.12 14.93 -0.77
C PRO A 101 9.93 13.93 -1.60
N PRO A 102 9.42 12.70 -1.81
CA PRO A 102 10.17 11.69 -2.54
C PRO A 102 10.15 11.96 -4.03
N ALA A 103 11.25 11.61 -4.70
CA ALA A 103 11.34 11.65 -6.16
C ALA A 103 10.41 10.58 -6.77
N ARG A 104 10.11 10.71 -8.07
CA ARG A 104 9.11 9.88 -8.76
C ARG A 104 9.40 8.38 -8.68
N LEU A 105 10.67 7.99 -8.78
CA LEU A 105 11.11 6.59 -8.72
C LEU A 105 11.08 6.00 -7.32
N GLU A 106 11.00 6.85 -6.30
CA GLU A 106 10.95 6.45 -4.89
C GLU A 106 9.51 6.28 -4.40
N GLN A 107 8.52 6.47 -5.28
CA GLN A 107 7.11 6.28 -4.94
C GLN A 107 6.72 4.80 -5.06
N PHE A 108 5.69 4.40 -4.32
CA PHE A 108 5.01 3.13 -4.59
C PHE A 108 4.42 3.17 -6.00
N ALA A 109 4.29 2.00 -6.63
CA ALA A 109 3.69 1.86 -7.93
C ALA A 109 2.78 0.64 -7.97
N VAL A 110 1.64 0.76 -8.65
CA VAL A 110 0.73 -0.33 -8.96
C VAL A 110 0.33 -0.22 -10.43
N ASP A 111 0.36 -1.33 -11.15
CA ASP A 111 -0.07 -1.39 -12.54
C ASP A 111 -1.57 -1.72 -12.61
N VAL A 112 -2.29 -1.02 -13.50
CA VAL A 112 -3.75 -1.14 -13.67
C VAL A 112 -4.08 -1.34 -15.17
N PRO A 113 -4.81 -2.41 -15.54
CA PRO A 113 -5.27 -3.48 -14.66
C PRO A 113 -4.09 -4.28 -14.08
N ASP A 114 -4.22 -4.72 -12.84
CA ASP A 114 -3.26 -5.64 -12.24
C ASP A 114 -3.26 -6.94 -13.07
N SER A 115 -2.13 -7.25 -13.70
CA SER A 115 -1.97 -8.46 -14.51
C SER A 115 -1.84 -9.73 -13.66
N GLY A 116 -1.84 -9.60 -12.33
CA GLY A 116 -1.87 -10.73 -11.40
C GLY A 116 -3.21 -11.48 -11.48
N PRO A 117 -3.21 -12.83 -11.37
CA PRO A 117 -4.46 -13.57 -11.32
C PRO A 117 -5.28 -13.15 -10.09
N GLN A 118 -6.54 -12.76 -10.28
CA GLN A 118 -7.42 -12.29 -9.19
C GLN A 118 -7.58 -13.29 -8.05
N TRP A 119 -7.34 -14.59 -8.29
CA TRP A 119 -7.41 -15.66 -7.29
C TRP A 119 -6.22 -15.70 -6.31
N VAL A 120 -5.14 -14.95 -6.57
CA VAL A 120 -3.98 -14.88 -5.66
C VAL A 120 -4.30 -14.09 -4.38
N ALA A 121 -5.33 -13.24 -4.39
CA ALA A 121 -5.68 -12.38 -3.25
C ALA A 121 -6.19 -13.15 -2.00
N ASP A 122 -6.58 -14.42 -2.15
CA ASP A 122 -7.11 -15.26 -1.06
C ASP A 122 -6.20 -16.45 -0.67
N GLN A 123 -5.04 -16.62 -1.31
CA GLN A 123 -4.17 -17.76 -1.04
C GLN A 123 -3.00 -17.40 -0.11
N ILE A 124 -2.97 -18.07 1.04
CA ILE A 124 -1.77 -18.20 1.87
C ILE A 124 -0.76 -19.01 1.03
N PHE A 125 0.34 -18.38 0.63
CA PHE A 125 1.46 -19.10 0.05
C PHE A 125 2.13 -19.95 1.13
N LEU A 126 1.78 -21.23 1.19
CA LEU A 126 2.70 -22.24 1.73
C LEU A 126 3.81 -22.40 0.68
N SER A 127 5.02 -22.02 1.05
CA SER A 127 6.20 -22.34 0.24
C SER A 127 6.51 -23.82 0.44
N ASP A 128 5.95 -24.69 -0.40
CA ASP A 128 6.44 -26.06 -0.50
C ASP A 128 7.77 -26.04 -1.24
N LEU A 129 8.87 -26.09 -0.47
CA LEU A 129 10.18 -26.48 -0.98
C LEU A 129 10.05 -27.90 -1.57
N PRO A 130 10.38 -28.15 -2.85
CA PRO A 130 10.36 -29.50 -3.39
C PRO A 130 11.59 -30.26 -2.87
N GLY A 131 11.45 -30.85 -1.69
CA GLY A 131 12.45 -31.70 -1.06
C GLY A 131 11.88 -33.09 -0.76
N SER A 132 11.93 -33.96 -1.78
CA SER A 132 11.79 -35.44 -1.74
C SER A 132 10.55 -36.00 -2.44
N PHE A 133 10.54 -36.00 -3.77
CA PHE A 133 9.89 -37.07 -4.52
C PHE A 133 10.79 -38.32 -4.44
N CYS A 134 10.46 -39.26 -3.55
CA CYS A 134 11.05 -40.62 -3.61
C CYS A 134 10.16 -41.52 -4.49
N PRO A 135 10.75 -42.28 -5.44
CA PRO A 135 9.99 -43.11 -6.38
C PRO A 135 9.43 -44.38 -5.71
N GLN A 136 8.26 -44.80 -6.18
CA GLN A 136 7.63 -46.08 -5.85
C GLN A 136 8.51 -47.25 -6.33
N PRO A 137 8.77 -48.29 -5.54
CA PRO A 137 9.27 -49.54 -6.09
C PRO A 137 8.10 -50.38 -6.62
N VAL A 138 8.13 -50.66 -7.91
CA VAL A 138 7.46 -51.81 -8.53
C VAL A 138 8.31 -53.05 -8.27
N SER A 139 7.78 -54.00 -7.49
CA SER A 139 7.55 -55.40 -7.88
C SER A 139 6.92 -56.18 -6.72
#